data_AF-A0A3D4WCY9-F1
#
_entry.id   AF-A0A3D4WCY9-F1
#
_cell.length_a   1.000
_cell.length_b   1.000
_cell.length_c   1.000
_cell.angle_alpha   90.00
_cell.angle_beta   90.00
_cell.angle_gamma   90.00
#
_symmetry.space_group_name_H-M   'P 1'
#
loop_
_entity.id
_entity.type
_entity.pdbx_description
1 polymer ?
#
loop_
_entity_poly.entity_id
_entity_poly.type
_entity_poly.pdbx_seq_one_letter_code
_entity_poly.pdbx_strand_id
1 'polypeptide(L)'
;MAAEISSHVDKLEMTTKDITAAAVHYLYLPLLDLQPLNDVLLKDYIDLFERIDALIRSAEKRAFVTNNKDKIEGSLITLINFHCVMGLSRSIGVQVLYLLYCGTLTIYNYQSWLEQHYPHAHLKGAYLPQSLVEAMANYKSIEYSKTLL
;
A
#
# COMPACT_ATOMS: atom_id res chain seq x y z
N MET A 1 -23.56 11.43 0.59
CA MET A 1 -22.78 12.33 -0.28
C MET A 1 -21.34 12.30 0.21
N ALA A 2 -20.47 11.55 -0.45
CA ALA A 2 -19.04 11.56 -0.16
C ALA A 2 -18.41 12.64 -1.05
N ALA A 3 -17.91 13.71 -0.44
CA ALA A 3 -17.13 14.73 -1.12
C ALA A 3 -15.66 14.50 -0.76
N GLU A 4 -14.86 14.02 -1.70
CA GLU A 4 -13.40 14.09 -1.61
C GLU A 4 -12.92 15.12 -2.64
N ILE A 5 -12.57 16.31 -2.15
CA ILE A 5 -11.84 17.31 -2.93
C ILE A 5 -10.36 16.90 -2.86
N SER A 6 -9.88 16.22 -3.90
CA SER A 6 -8.46 15.94 -4.11
C SER A 6 -7.72 17.26 -4.39
N SER A 7 -7.22 17.91 -3.33
CA SER A 7 -6.46 19.18 -3.40
C SER A 7 -4.96 18.99 -3.16
N HIS A 8 -4.49 17.75 -3.04
CA HIS A 8 -3.12 17.44 -2.60
C HIS A 8 -2.19 16.91 -3.69
N VAL A 9 -2.69 16.57 -4.89
CA VAL A 9 -1.83 16.17 -6.02
C VAL A 9 -0.97 17.36 -6.46
N ASP A 10 -1.57 18.54 -6.62
CA ASP A 10 -0.88 19.76 -7.06
C ASP A 10 0.26 20.18 -6.10
N LYS A 11 0.13 19.89 -4.80
CA LYS A 11 1.15 20.25 -3.80
C LYS A 11 2.35 19.31 -3.82
N LEU A 12 2.18 18.05 -4.20
CA LEU A 12 3.30 17.13 -4.39
C LEU A 12 4.15 17.54 -5.60
N GLU A 13 3.53 17.95 -6.70
CA GLU A 13 4.23 18.42 -7.90
C GLU A 13 5.00 19.74 -7.69
N MET A 14 4.47 20.65 -6.86
CA MET A 14 5.12 21.95 -6.59
C MET A 14 6.39 21.86 -5.76
N THR A 15 6.59 20.80 -4.96
CA THR A 15 7.76 20.69 -4.05
C THR A 15 8.97 20.02 -4.72
N THR A 16 8.82 19.51 -5.94
CA THR A 16 9.85 18.74 -6.65
C THR A 16 10.60 19.52 -7.73
N LYS A 17 10.50 20.84 -7.80
CA LYS A 17 11.14 21.65 -8.87
C LYS A 17 12.67 21.53 -8.95
N ASP A 18 13.35 21.05 -7.89
CA ASP A 18 14.80 20.82 -7.87
C ASP A 18 15.20 19.33 -7.76
N ILE A 19 14.24 18.40 -7.74
CA ILE A 19 14.50 16.96 -7.74
C ILE A 19 14.12 16.46 -9.11
N THR A 20 15.10 15.98 -9.90
CA THR A 20 14.89 15.24 -11.16
C THR A 20 13.55 14.49 -11.12
N ALA A 21 12.58 14.96 -11.93
CA ALA A 21 11.16 14.64 -11.83
C ALA A 21 10.90 13.18 -11.44
N ALA A 22 10.73 12.94 -10.13
CA ALA A 22 10.44 11.62 -9.63
C ALA A 22 9.05 11.26 -10.16
N ALA A 23 8.93 10.11 -10.83
CA ALA A 23 7.66 9.68 -11.37
C ALA A 23 6.67 9.43 -10.22
N VAL A 24 5.72 10.35 -10.03
CA VAL A 24 4.65 10.23 -9.04
C VAL A 24 3.49 9.47 -9.70
N HIS A 25 3.06 8.37 -9.07
CA HIS A 25 1.92 7.59 -9.52
C HIS A 25 0.79 7.71 -8.49
N TYR A 26 -0.40 8.07 -8.94
CA TYR A 26 -1.60 8.13 -8.11
C TYR A 26 -2.47 6.90 -8.38
N LEU A 27 -2.74 6.12 -7.33
CA LEU A 27 -3.64 4.96 -7.35
C LEU A 27 -4.82 5.24 -6.42
N TYR A 28 -6.04 4.97 -6.89
CA TYR A 28 -7.27 5.23 -6.14
C TYR A 28 -8.00 3.93 -5.84
N LEU A 29 -8.34 3.72 -4.57
CA LEU A 29 -9.23 2.66 -4.10
C LEU A 29 -10.39 3.33 -3.34
N PRO A 30 -11.63 3.30 -3.89
CA PRO A 30 -12.76 3.95 -3.24
C PRO A 30 -13.19 3.16 -1.99
N LEU A 31 -12.95 3.74 -0.81
CA LEU A 31 -13.37 3.19 0.48
C LEU A 31 -14.32 4.17 1.17
N LEU A 32 -15.52 3.70 1.52
CA LEU A 32 -16.46 4.49 2.30
C LEU A 32 -15.96 4.63 3.74
N ASP A 33 -16.22 5.78 4.34
CA ASP A 33 -15.87 5.99 5.74
C ASP A 33 -16.74 5.12 6.64
N LEU A 34 -16.15 4.58 7.72
CA LEU A 34 -16.78 3.65 8.66
C LEU A 34 -17.24 2.30 8.08
N GLN A 35 -17.05 2.06 6.78
CA GLN A 35 -17.32 0.76 6.16
C GLN A 35 -16.23 -0.25 6.57
N PRO A 36 -16.59 -1.44 7.08
CA PRO A 36 -15.65 -2.53 7.28
C PRO A 36 -14.83 -2.85 6.03
N LEU A 37 -13.53 -3.08 6.19
CA LEU A 37 -12.64 -3.32 5.04
C LEU A 37 -12.94 -4.66 4.34
N ASN A 38 -13.62 -5.59 5.00
CA ASN A 38 -14.04 -6.85 4.38
C ASN A 38 -15.29 -6.73 3.52
N ASP A 39 -15.97 -5.58 3.50
CA ASP A 39 -17.07 -5.32 2.57
C ASP A 39 -16.56 -5.00 1.15
N VAL A 40 -15.26 -4.74 1.01
CA VAL A 40 -14.56 -4.59 -0.27
C VAL A 40 -14.05 -5.95 -0.70
N LEU A 41 -14.13 -6.23 -2.00
CA LEU A 41 -13.69 -7.53 -2.51
C LEU A 41 -12.19 -7.69 -2.29
N LEU A 42 -11.77 -8.85 -1.79
CA LEU A 42 -10.34 -9.17 -1.63
C LEU A 42 -9.56 -8.90 -2.91
N LYS A 43 -10.16 -9.22 -4.07
CA LYS A 43 -9.58 -8.96 -5.39
C LYS A 43 -9.22 -7.50 -5.63
N ASP A 44 -10.01 -6.53 -5.16
CA ASP A 44 -9.73 -5.11 -5.39
C ASP A 44 -8.46 -4.66 -4.65
N TYR A 45 -8.22 -5.21 -3.46
CA TYR A 45 -6.96 -5.00 -2.74
C TYR A 45 -5.77 -5.64 -3.48
N ILE A 46 -5.94 -6.88 -3.95
CA ILE A 46 -4.90 -7.59 -4.70
C ILE A 46 -4.54 -6.84 -5.98
N ASP A 47 -5.54 -6.44 -6.77
CA ASP A 47 -5.33 -5.72 -8.03
C ASP A 47 -4.61 -4.38 -7.77
N LEU A 48 -4.89 -3.70 -6.65
CA LEU A 48 -4.14 -2.52 -6.22
C LEU A 48 -2.67 -2.86 -5.89
N PHE A 49 -2.44 -3.91 -5.10
CA PHE A 49 -1.10 -4.28 -4.63
C PHE A 49 -0.22 -4.81 -5.77
N GLU A 50 -0.78 -5.55 -6.73
CA GLU A 50 -0.07 -5.97 -7.93
C GLU A 50 0.34 -4.79 -8.80
N ARG A 51 -0.49 -3.72 -8.88
CA ARG A 51 -0.12 -2.47 -9.56
C ARG A 51 1.03 -1.76 -8.84
N ILE A 52 1.01 -1.70 -7.50
CA ILE A 52 2.11 -1.17 -6.71
C ILE A 52 3.40 -1.96 -6.99
N ASP A 53 3.35 -3.28 -6.92
CA ASP A 53 4.48 -4.17 -7.20
C ASP A 53 5.02 -3.97 -8.62
N ALA A 54 4.14 -3.79 -9.62
CA ALA A 54 4.54 -3.52 -11.00
C ALA A 54 5.27 -2.18 -11.15
N LEU A 55 4.81 -1.14 -10.45
CA LEU A 55 5.45 0.18 -10.43
C LEU A 55 6.83 0.12 -9.77
N ILE A 56 6.95 -0.58 -8.62
CA ILE A 56 8.24 -0.79 -7.93
C ILE A 56 9.21 -1.50 -8.86
N ARG A 57 8.83 -2.65 -9.44
CA ARG A 57 9.68 -3.39 -10.40
C ARG A 57 10.05 -2.55 -11.62
N SER A 58 9.15 -1.72 -12.12
CA SER A 58 9.43 -0.82 -13.23
C SER A 58 10.45 0.25 -12.83
N ALA A 59 10.37 0.79 -11.61
CA ALA A 59 11.33 1.77 -11.10
C ALA A 59 12.71 1.14 -10.88
N GLU A 60 12.76 -0.07 -10.30
CA GLU A 60 13.99 -0.85 -10.11
C GLU A 60 14.68 -1.16 -11.44
N LYS A 61 13.92 -1.61 -12.45
CA LYS A 61 14.47 -1.86 -13.81
C LYS A 61 15.07 -0.60 -14.42
N ARG A 62 14.40 0.55 -14.28
CA ARG A 62 14.92 1.83 -14.78
C ARG A 62 16.21 2.22 -14.04
N ALA A 63 16.22 2.11 -12.72
CA ALA A 63 17.40 2.41 -11.91
C ALA A 63 18.59 1.51 -12.27
N PHE A 64 18.37 0.20 -12.47
CA PHE A 64 19.41 -0.72 -12.91
C PHE A 64 19.98 -0.37 -14.29
N VAL A 65 19.13 0.00 -15.26
CA VAL A 65 19.58 0.42 -16.60
C VAL A 65 20.41 1.71 -16.54
N THR A 66 20.06 2.65 -15.66
CA THR A 66 20.79 3.91 -15.49
C THR A 66 22.11 3.71 -14.71
N ASN A 67 22.11 2.96 -13.61
CA ASN A 67 23.31 2.71 -12.80
C ASN A 67 24.37 1.84 -13.52
N ASN A 68 23.98 1.06 -14.53
CA ASN A 68 24.97 0.39 -15.39
C ASN A 68 25.70 1.37 -16.33
N LYS A 69 25.10 2.52 -16.64
CA LYS A 69 25.75 3.59 -17.42
C LYS A 69 26.58 4.50 -16.53
N ASP A 70 26.07 4.80 -15.34
CA ASP A 70 26.70 5.66 -14.35
C ASP A 70 27.02 4.81 -13.12
N LYS A 71 28.28 4.36 -12.93
CA LYS A 71 28.76 3.47 -11.83
C LYS A 71 28.46 4.01 -10.40
N ILE A 72 27.20 4.10 -10.02
CA ILE A 72 26.73 4.63 -8.75
C ILE A 72 25.87 3.53 -8.13
N GLU A 73 26.40 2.87 -7.11
CA GLU A 73 25.65 1.96 -6.24
C GLU A 73 24.69 2.78 -5.37
N GLY A 74 23.60 3.27 -5.97
CA GLY A 74 22.48 3.84 -5.25
C GLY A 74 21.40 2.80 -5.04
N SER A 75 21.06 2.49 -3.78
CA SER A 75 19.85 1.75 -3.45
C SER A 75 18.63 2.59 -3.84
N LEU A 76 17.76 2.07 -4.70
CA LEU A 76 16.52 2.76 -5.06
C LEU A 76 15.55 2.68 -3.88
N ILE A 77 15.19 3.83 -3.33
CA ILE A 77 14.16 3.94 -2.30
C ILE A 77 12.84 4.29 -2.99
N THR A 78 11.84 3.41 -2.87
CA THR A 78 10.46 3.71 -3.30
C THR A 78 9.63 4.17 -2.10
N LEU A 79 9.07 5.38 -2.18
CA LEU A 79 8.14 5.89 -1.19
C LEU A 79 6.70 5.58 -1.61
N ILE A 80 5.94 4.94 -0.71
CA ILE A 80 4.51 4.67 -0.91
C ILE A 80 3.74 5.43 0.17
N ASN A 81 2.85 6.34 -0.25
CA ASN A 81 2.04 7.13 0.67
C ASN A 81 0.58 6.68 0.63
N PHE A 82 0.12 6.01 1.70
CA PHE A 82 -1.29 5.67 1.88
C PHE A 82 -2.03 6.84 2.55
N HIS A 83 -3.05 7.38 1.90
CA HIS A 83 -3.77 8.56 2.39
C HIS A 83 -5.29 8.36 2.38
N CYS A 84 -5.95 8.89 3.41
CA CYS A 84 -7.40 9.13 3.47
C CYS A 84 -7.63 10.41 4.25
N VAL A 85 -8.86 10.96 4.23
CA VAL A 85 -9.20 12.28 4.80
C VAL A 85 -8.56 12.56 6.15
N MET A 86 -8.63 11.61 7.09
CA MET A 86 -8.11 11.78 8.46
C MET A 86 -6.84 11.01 8.75
N GLY A 87 -6.45 10.06 7.91
CA GLY A 87 -5.27 9.24 8.15
C GLY A 87 -5.35 8.33 9.38
N LEU A 88 -6.55 8.04 9.92
CA LEU A 88 -6.73 7.27 11.17
C LEU A 88 -7.32 5.86 10.97
N SER A 89 -7.88 5.56 9.80
CA SER A 89 -8.59 4.30 9.54
C SER A 89 -8.25 3.75 8.17
N ARG A 90 -8.95 4.18 7.11
CA ARG A 90 -8.84 3.63 5.73
C ARG A 90 -7.39 3.49 5.25
N SER A 91 -6.59 4.56 5.30
CA SER A 91 -5.20 4.53 4.84
C SER A 91 -4.34 3.53 5.63
N ILE A 92 -4.43 3.55 6.96
CA ILE A 92 -3.66 2.66 7.83
C ILE A 92 -4.10 1.20 7.61
N GLY A 93 -5.40 0.95 7.47
CA GLY A 93 -5.93 -0.38 7.23
C GLY A 93 -5.42 -0.97 5.92
N VAL A 94 -5.46 -0.19 4.83
CA VAL A 94 -4.90 -0.62 3.54
C VAL A 94 -3.39 -0.82 3.63
N GLN A 95 -2.66 0.01 4.36
CA GLN A 95 -1.23 -0.17 4.58
C GLN A 95 -0.92 -1.47 5.34
N VAL A 96 -1.68 -1.79 6.38
CA VAL A 96 -1.56 -3.07 7.11
C VAL A 96 -1.80 -4.25 6.17
N LEU A 97 -2.87 -4.18 5.35
CA LEU A 97 -3.17 -5.22 4.36
C LEU A 97 -2.04 -5.36 3.32
N TYR A 98 -1.46 -4.26 2.85
CA TYR A 98 -0.32 -4.29 1.93
C TYR A 98 0.90 -4.96 2.57
N LEU A 99 1.22 -4.62 3.83
CA LEU A 99 2.35 -5.22 4.53
C LEU A 99 2.14 -6.71 4.83
N LEU A 100 0.90 -7.15 5.07
CA LEU A 100 0.53 -8.58 5.16
C LEU A 100 0.71 -9.27 3.80
N TYR A 101 0.25 -8.66 2.71
CA TYR A 101 0.44 -9.16 1.35
C TYR A 101 1.91 -9.29 0.95
N CYS A 102 2.76 -8.36 1.41
CA CYS A 102 4.21 -8.41 1.23
C CYS A 102 4.90 -9.45 2.12
N GLY A 103 4.22 -10.01 3.13
CA GLY A 103 4.81 -10.90 4.13
C GLY A 103 5.70 -10.17 5.15
N THR A 104 5.67 -8.83 5.19
CA THR A 104 6.39 -8.03 6.19
C THR A 104 5.70 -8.09 7.56
N LEU A 105 4.38 -8.07 7.55
CA LEU A 105 3.56 -8.38 8.71
C LEU A 105 2.99 -9.80 8.60
N THR A 106 2.69 -10.38 9.76
CA THR A 106 2.04 -11.67 9.91
C THR A 106 0.78 -11.51 10.74
N ILE A 107 -0.08 -12.53 10.73
CA ILE A 107 -1.27 -12.58 11.58
C ILE A 107 -0.93 -12.47 13.08
N TYR A 108 0.32 -12.72 13.47
CA TYR A 108 0.77 -12.72 14.86
C TYR A 108 1.35 -11.37 15.32
N ASN A 109 1.88 -10.54 14.40
CA ASN A 109 2.60 -9.32 14.78
C ASN A 109 1.93 -8.02 14.32
N TYR A 110 0.91 -8.08 13.45
CA TYR A 110 0.33 -6.87 12.85
C TYR A 110 -0.30 -5.94 13.89
N GLN A 111 -0.88 -6.48 14.96
CA GLN A 111 -1.50 -5.68 16.03
C GLN A 111 -0.45 -4.90 16.81
N SER A 112 0.64 -5.55 17.24
CA SER A 112 1.73 -4.86 17.94
C SER A 112 2.41 -3.81 17.07
N TRP A 113 2.57 -4.10 15.77
CA TRP A 113 3.08 -3.12 14.81
C TRP A 113 2.15 -1.90 14.70
N LEU A 114 0.84 -2.15 14.62
CA LEU A 114 -0.16 -1.08 14.56
C LEU A 114 -0.12 -0.20 15.81
N GLU A 115 -0.06 -0.80 17.00
CA GLU A 115 0.01 -0.09 18.28
C GLU A 115 1.28 0.75 18.39
N GLN A 116 2.40 0.25 17.88
CA GLN A 116 3.69 0.94 17.90
C GLN A 116 3.74 2.12 16.93
N HIS A 117 3.24 1.96 15.71
CA HIS A 117 3.38 2.97 14.65
C HIS A 117 2.18 3.91 14.53
N TYR A 118 1.00 3.46 14.93
CA TYR A 118 -0.25 4.22 14.86
C TYR A 118 -1.12 4.01 16.11
N PRO A 119 -0.66 4.48 17.29
CA PRO A 119 -1.36 4.27 18.56
C PRO A 119 -2.80 4.85 18.59
N HIS A 120 -3.10 5.79 17.70
CA HIS A 120 -4.41 6.44 17.56
C HIS A 120 -5.23 5.88 16.38
N ALA A 121 -4.79 4.80 15.74
CA ALA A 121 -5.55 4.19 14.65
C ALA A 121 -6.89 3.62 15.13
N HIS A 122 -7.93 3.86 14.36
CA HIS A 122 -9.26 3.29 14.58
C HIS A 122 -9.47 2.07 13.68
N LEU A 123 -8.64 1.03 13.90
CA LEU A 123 -8.74 -0.27 13.19
C LEU A 123 -9.26 -1.40 14.08
N LYS A 124 -9.93 -1.08 15.17
CA LYS A 124 -10.41 -2.07 16.16
C LYS A 124 -11.75 -2.68 15.75
N GLY A 125 -12.03 -3.88 16.27
CA GLY A 125 -13.32 -4.54 16.14
C GLY A 125 -13.64 -4.96 14.71
N ALA A 126 -14.87 -4.74 14.28
CA ALA A 126 -15.38 -5.18 12.97
C ALA A 126 -14.78 -4.40 11.78
N TYR A 127 -14.00 -3.33 12.01
CA TYR A 127 -13.50 -2.50 10.91
C TYR A 127 -12.38 -3.18 10.09
N LEU A 128 -11.44 -3.84 10.76
CA LEU A 128 -10.42 -4.72 10.13
C LEU A 128 -10.60 -6.14 10.69
N PRO A 129 -11.49 -6.95 10.10
CA PRO A 129 -11.75 -8.30 10.61
C PRO A 129 -10.57 -9.24 10.44
N GLN A 130 -10.42 -10.14 11.39
CA GLN A 130 -9.39 -11.18 11.39
C GLN A 130 -9.43 -12.06 10.13
N SER A 131 -10.63 -12.35 9.61
CA SER A 131 -10.79 -13.14 8.37
C SER A 131 -10.13 -12.48 7.16
N LEU A 132 -10.19 -11.14 7.05
CA LEU A 132 -9.52 -10.41 5.98
C LEU A 132 -7.99 -10.41 6.18
N VAL A 133 -7.53 -10.26 7.43
CA VAL A 133 -6.11 -10.34 7.79
C VAL A 133 -5.52 -11.69 7.40
N GLU A 134 -6.21 -12.78 7.73
CA GLU A 134 -5.80 -14.15 7.39
C GLU A 134 -5.82 -14.39 5.89
N ALA A 135 -6.87 -13.95 5.20
CA ALA A 135 -6.95 -14.07 3.74
C ALA A 135 -5.80 -13.34 3.04
N MET A 136 -5.47 -12.13 3.51
CA MET A 136 -4.40 -11.31 2.93
C MET A 136 -3.02 -11.91 3.20
N ALA A 137 -2.73 -12.32 4.44
CA ALA A 137 -1.46 -12.92 4.81
C ALA A 137 -1.17 -14.23 4.06
N ASN A 138 -2.21 -15.00 3.73
CA ASN A 138 -2.09 -16.28 3.06
C ASN A 138 -2.23 -16.20 1.53
N TYR A 139 -2.53 -15.02 0.96
CA TYR A 139 -2.87 -14.87 -0.46
C TYR A 139 -1.82 -15.51 -1.38
N LYS A 140 -0.54 -15.13 -1.24
CA LYS A 140 0.54 -15.66 -2.10
C LYS A 140 0.73 -17.17 -1.92
N SER A 141 0.63 -17.69 -0.69
CA SER A 141 0.72 -19.14 -0.42
C SER A 141 -0.37 -19.94 -1.14
N ILE A 142 -1.60 -19.40 -1.14
CA ILE A 142 -2.75 -20.00 -1.82
C ILE A 142 -2.59 -19.92 -3.35
N GLU A 143 -2.16 -18.78 -3.89
CA GLU A 143 -1.88 -18.60 -5.32
C GLU A 143 -0.80 -19.56 -5.84
N TYR A 144 0.31 -19.72 -5.09
CA TYR A 144 1.35 -20.70 -5.42
C TYR A 144 0.82 -22.13 -5.43
N SER A 145 -0.09 -22.47 -4.51
CA SER A 145 -0.68 -23.82 -4.46
C SER A 145 -1.64 -24.08 -5.63
N LYS A 146 -2.34 -23.05 -6.13
CA LYS A 146 -3.24 -23.15 -7.28
C LYS A 146 -2.51 -23.26 -8.63
N THR A 147 -1.29 -22.75 -8.72
CA THR A 147 -0.48 -22.78 -9.95
C THR A 147 0.36 -24.05 -10.11
N LEU A 148 0.45 -24.88 -9.05
CA LEU A 148 1.17 -26.16 -9.02
C LEU A 148 0.25 -27.39 -9.22
N LEU A 149 -1.05 -27.18 -9.44
CA LEU A 149 -2.07 -28.20 -9.75
C LEU A 149 -2.52 -28.07 -11.21
#